data_AF-A9CB10-F1
#
_entry.id   AF-A9CB10-F1
#
_cell.length_a   1.000
_cell.length_b   1.000
_cell.length_c   1.000
_cell.angle_alpha   90.00
_cell.angle_beta   90.00
_cell.angle_gamma   90.00
#
_symmetry.space_group_name_H-M   'P 1'
#
loop_
_entity.id
_entity.type
_entity.pdbx_description
1 polymer ?
#
loop_
_entity_poly.entity_id
_entity_poly.type
_entity_poly.pdbx_seq_one_letter_code
_entity_poly.pdbx_strand_id
1 'polypeptide(L)'
;MYAVPTEIPTSALVKETLALLSTHRTLLIGNETLRIPVPVHKHHQLCTEEIFQGIGTLESQTAQGGTVERLFKNLSLIKKYIDGQKKKCGEERRRVNQFLDYLQEFLGVMNTEWIIES
;
A
#
# COMPACT_ATOMS: atom_id res chain seq x y z
N MET A 1 26.17 20.04 11.19
CA MET A 1 25.69 19.13 10.12
C MET A 1 24.76 18.13 10.76
N TYR A 2 23.44 18.28 10.56
CA TYR A 2 22.49 17.25 10.96
C TYR A 2 22.37 16.26 9.81
N ALA A 3 22.64 14.98 10.07
CA ALA A 3 22.46 13.92 9.10
C ALA A 3 20.98 13.82 8.76
N VAL A 4 20.62 14.11 7.51
CA VAL A 4 19.29 13.81 6.98
C VAL A 4 19.20 12.29 6.94
N PRO A 5 18.23 11.65 7.62
CA PRO A 5 18.01 10.22 7.48
C PRO A 5 17.84 9.97 5.98
N THR A 6 18.69 9.12 5.42
CA THR A 6 18.58 8.72 4.02
C THR A 6 17.26 7.97 3.92
N GLU A 7 16.20 8.67 3.50
CA GLU A 7 14.92 8.04 3.22
C GLU A 7 15.23 6.98 2.16
N ILE A 8 15.11 5.71 2.55
CA ILE A 8 15.23 4.61 1.60
C ILE A 8 14.21 4.90 0.51
N PRO A 9 14.62 4.99 -0.77
CA PRO A 9 13.68 5.26 -1.84
C PRO A 9 12.52 4.26 -1.76
N THR A 10 11.28 4.74 -1.78
CA THR A 10 10.09 3.88 -1.66
C THR A 10 10.14 2.72 -2.65
N SER A 11 10.72 2.92 -3.84
CA SER A 11 10.97 1.89 -4.84
C SER A 11 11.88 0.75 -4.36
N ALA A 12 12.99 1.06 -3.68
CA ALA A 12 13.90 0.07 -3.11
C ALA A 12 13.22 -0.69 -1.96
N LEU A 13 12.48 0.01 -1.12
CA LEU A 13 11.70 -0.58 -0.03
C LEU A 13 10.64 -1.55 -0.56
N VAL A 14 9.87 -1.16 -1.59
CA VAL A 14 8.86 -2.03 -2.23
C VAL A 14 9.52 -3.27 -2.83
N LYS A 15 10.64 -3.12 -3.55
CA LYS A 15 11.37 -4.25 -4.14
C LYS A 15 11.85 -5.26 -3.09
N GLU A 16 12.41 -4.76 -1.98
CA GLU A 16 12.80 -5.61 -0.86
C GLU A 16 11.60 -6.30 -0.21
N THR A 17 10.51 -5.57 0.00
CA THR A 17 9.27 -6.10 0.58
C THR A 17 8.70 -7.24 -0.25
N LEU A 18 8.71 -7.12 -1.58
CA LEU A 18 8.30 -8.19 -2.49
C LEU A 18 9.18 -9.43 -2.35
N ALA A 19 10.50 -9.26 -2.25
CA ALA A 19 11.42 -10.38 -2.03
C ALA A 19 11.16 -11.07 -0.69
N LEU A 20 10.98 -10.29 0.39
CA LEU A 20 10.64 -10.82 1.72
C LEU A 20 9.29 -11.55 1.72
N LEU A 21 8.27 -11.00 1.06
CA LEU A 21 6.96 -11.64 0.93
C LEU A 21 7.08 -13.01 0.23
N SER A 22 7.88 -13.08 -0.84
CA SER A 22 8.14 -14.34 -1.54
C SER A 22 8.83 -15.37 -0.64
N THR A 23 9.87 -14.97 0.08
CA THR A 23 10.64 -15.86 0.97
C THR A 23 9.80 -16.40 2.13
N HIS A 24 8.91 -15.58 2.69
CA HIS A 24 8.11 -15.95 3.86
C HIS A 24 6.74 -16.57 3.50
N ARG A 25 6.44 -16.80 2.22
CA ARG A 25 5.12 -17.27 1.79
C ARG A 25 4.66 -18.52 2.52
N THR A 26 5.52 -19.53 2.66
CA THR A 26 5.21 -20.79 3.35
C THR A 26 4.83 -20.57 4.82
N LEU A 27 5.50 -19.64 5.50
CA LEU A 27 5.18 -19.27 6.88
C LEU A 27 3.82 -18.57 6.95
N LEU A 28 3.57 -17.60 6.06
CA LEU A 28 2.38 -16.75 6.08
C LEU A 28 1.09 -17.52 5.74
N ILE A 29 1.18 -18.60 4.94
CA ILE A 29 0.04 -19.47 4.63
C ILE A 29 -0.15 -20.60 5.65
N GLY A 30 0.68 -20.67 6.70
CA GLY A 30 0.68 -21.78 7.65
C GLY A 30 -0.63 -21.91 8.46
N ASN A 31 -1.42 -20.83 8.59
CA ASN A 31 -2.75 -20.88 9.17
C ASN A 31 -3.81 -21.01 8.08
N GLU A 32 -4.18 -22.24 7.73
CA GLU A 32 -5.13 -22.57 6.66
C GLU A 32 -6.58 -22.16 6.96
N THR A 33 -6.90 -21.87 8.22
CA THR A 33 -8.26 -21.49 8.64
C THR A 33 -8.51 -19.98 8.57
N LEU A 34 -7.42 -19.19 8.50
CA LEU A 34 -7.50 -17.74 8.53
C LEU A 34 -8.21 -17.22 7.26
N ARG A 35 -9.19 -16.33 7.46
CA ARG A 35 -9.90 -15.65 6.37
C ARG A 35 -9.58 -14.17 6.44
N ILE A 36 -9.05 -13.64 5.34
CA ILE A 36 -8.71 -12.22 5.17
C ILE A 36 -9.49 -11.70 3.95
N PRO A 37 -10.10 -10.50 4.02
CA PRO A 37 -10.76 -9.90 2.87
C PRO A 37 -9.80 -9.76 1.68
N VAL A 38 -10.25 -10.17 0.50
CA VAL A 38 -9.53 -9.98 -0.76
C VAL A 38 -10.46 -9.23 -1.72
N PRO A 39 -10.08 -8.03 -2.20
CA PRO A 39 -10.87 -7.29 -3.18
C PRO A 39 -11.10 -8.11 -4.46
N VAL A 40 -12.33 -8.08 -4.97
CA VAL A 40 -12.73 -8.82 -6.19
C VAL A 40 -12.33 -8.12 -7.49
N HIS A 41 -11.90 -6.86 -7.42
CA HIS A 41 -11.48 -6.04 -8.55
C HIS A 41 -10.00 -5.64 -8.43
N LYS A 42 -9.41 -5.15 -9.52
CA LYS A 42 -7.98 -4.80 -9.61
C LYS A 42 -7.66 -3.34 -9.29
N HIS A 43 -8.64 -2.51 -8.93
CA HIS A 43 -8.39 -1.12 -8.51
C HIS A 43 -7.79 -1.03 -7.09
N HIS A 44 -6.53 -1.47 -6.94
CA HIS A 44 -5.84 -1.58 -5.65
C HIS A 44 -5.83 -0.29 -4.82
N GLN A 45 -5.78 0.88 -5.48
CA GLN A 45 -5.75 2.19 -4.81
C GLN A 45 -7.02 2.47 -4.01
N LEU A 46 -8.17 1.90 -4.43
CA LEU A 46 -9.45 2.05 -3.75
C LEU A 46 -9.52 1.23 -2.46
N CYS A 47 -8.73 0.17 -2.35
CA CYS A 47 -8.81 -0.82 -1.25
C CYS A 47 -7.60 -0.77 -0.31
N THR A 48 -6.88 0.34 -0.26
CA THR A 48 -5.65 0.45 0.55
C THR A 48 -5.92 0.19 2.04
N GLU A 49 -7.07 0.57 2.56
CA GLU A 49 -7.42 0.36 3.96
C GLU A 49 -7.70 -1.11 4.28
N GLU A 50 -8.50 -1.78 3.45
CA GLU A 50 -8.78 -3.22 3.58
C GLU A 50 -7.50 -4.05 3.47
N ILE A 51 -6.60 -3.68 2.54
CA ILE A 51 -5.29 -4.32 2.39
C ILE A 51 -4.48 -4.22 3.70
N PHE A 52 -4.37 -3.03 4.30
CA PHE A 52 -3.58 -2.86 5.53
C PHE A 52 -4.26 -3.43 6.77
N GLN A 53 -5.60 -3.49 6.82
CA GLN A 53 -6.31 -4.25 7.85
C GLN A 53 -5.99 -5.74 7.75
N GLY A 54 -6.02 -6.31 6.53
CA GLY A 54 -5.64 -7.70 6.30
C GLY A 54 -4.20 -8.01 6.69
N ILE A 55 -3.26 -7.10 6.41
CA ILE A 55 -1.87 -7.21 6.88
C ILE A 55 -1.80 -7.24 8.41
N GLY A 56 -2.55 -6.37 9.10
CA GLY A 56 -2.59 -6.36 10.56
C GLY A 56 -3.15 -7.65 11.15
N THR A 57 -4.19 -8.22 10.53
CA THR A 57 -4.71 -9.55 10.90
C THR A 57 -3.64 -10.62 10.70
N LEU A 58 -2.96 -10.63 9.55
CA LEU A 58 -1.91 -11.60 9.25
C LEU A 58 -0.73 -11.50 10.23
N GLU A 59 -0.30 -10.28 10.56
CA GLU A 59 0.77 -10.00 11.53
C GLU A 59 0.43 -10.54 12.92
N SER A 60 -0.80 -10.34 13.38
CA SER A 60 -1.26 -10.82 14.69
C SER A 60 -1.29 -12.35 14.83
N GLN A 61 -1.38 -13.06 13.72
CA GLN A 61 -1.44 -14.53 13.65
C GLN A 61 -0.11 -15.16 13.27
N THR A 62 0.89 -14.36 12.89
CA THR A 62 2.21 -14.85 12.49
C THR A 62 3.12 -14.90 13.72
N ALA A 63 3.82 -16.01 13.91
CA ALA A 63 4.82 -16.12 14.96
C ALA A 63 5.89 -15.03 14.79
N GLN A 64 6.08 -14.21 15.83
CA GLN A 64 7.03 -13.11 15.83
C GLN A 64 8.47 -13.63 15.93
N GLY A 65 9.42 -12.91 15.32
CA GLY A 65 10.84 -13.26 15.30
C GLY A 65 11.42 -13.50 13.91
N GLY A 66 12.73 -13.25 13.77
CA GLY A 66 13.48 -13.54 12.55
C GLY A 66 13.22 -12.56 11.41
N THR A 67 13.38 -13.02 10.17
CA THR A 67 13.30 -12.16 8.98
C THR A 67 11.89 -11.72 8.60
N VAL A 68 10.85 -12.30 9.23
CA VAL A 68 9.45 -11.91 8.98
C VAL A 68 9.09 -10.58 9.65
N GLU A 69 9.74 -10.21 10.74
CA GLU A 69 9.55 -8.89 11.37
C GLU A 69 9.97 -7.76 10.41
N ARG A 70 11.01 -8.01 9.60
CA ARG A 70 11.46 -7.06 8.58
C ARG A 70 10.39 -6.87 7.49
N LEU A 71 9.66 -7.93 7.13
CA LEU A 71 8.54 -7.85 6.19
C LEU A 71 7.45 -6.90 6.73
N PHE A 72 6.97 -7.13 7.97
CA PHE A 72 5.92 -6.31 8.56
C PHE A 72 6.37 -4.87 8.83
N LYS A 73 7.63 -4.67 9.25
CA LYS A 73 8.22 -3.33 9.37
C LYS A 73 8.22 -2.57 8.03
N ASN A 74 8.61 -3.24 6.95
CA ASN A 74 8.60 -2.61 5.63
C ASN A 74 7.18 -2.26 5.17
N LEU A 75 6.21 -3.16 5.38
CA LEU A 75 4.80 -2.90 5.08
C LEU A 75 4.26 -1.71 5.90
N SER A 76 4.63 -1.57 7.17
CA SER A 76 4.27 -0.43 8.02
C SER A 76 4.85 0.90 7.49
N LEU A 77 6.09 0.90 7.00
CA LEU A 77 6.70 2.08 6.37
C LEU A 77 5.98 2.46 5.07
N ILE A 78 5.61 1.48 4.24
CA ILE A 78 4.81 1.71 3.02
C ILE A 78 3.43 2.28 3.40
N LYS A 79 2.79 1.77 4.45
CA LYS A 79 1.52 2.31 4.97
C LYS A 79 1.66 3.79 5.34
N LYS A 80 2.69 4.13 6.13
CA LYS A 80 2.94 5.51 6.54
C LYS A 80 3.15 6.44 5.35
N TYR A 81 3.85 5.97 4.31
CA TYR A 81 3.99 6.72 3.07
C TYR A 81 2.62 6.98 2.41
N ILE A 82 1.79 5.94 2.25
CA ILE A 82 0.44 6.07 1.65
C ILE A 82 -0.45 7.00 2.48
N ASP A 83 -0.48 6.84 3.80
CA ASP A 83 -1.24 7.72 4.71
C ASP A 83 -0.77 9.18 4.58
N GLY A 84 0.54 9.39 4.40
CA GLY A 84 1.13 10.69 4.13
C GLY A 84 0.68 11.28 2.79
N GLN A 85 0.60 10.48 1.73
CA GLN A 85 0.07 10.95 0.43
C GLN A 85 -1.42 11.28 0.51
N LYS A 86 -2.23 10.46 1.20
CA LYS A 86 -3.67 10.71 1.40
C LYS A 86 -3.93 12.06 2.08
N LYS A 87 -3.09 12.45 3.06
CA LYS A 87 -3.21 13.76 3.72
C LYS A 87 -3.02 14.94 2.77
N LYS A 88 -2.20 14.77 1.72
CA LYS A 88 -1.93 15.83 0.72
C LYS A 88 -3.10 16.07 -0.23
N CYS A 89 -4.03 15.12 -0.36
CA CYS A 89 -5.17 15.24 -1.28
C CYS A 89 -6.05 16.47 -1.01
N GLY A 90 -6.15 16.91 0.25
CA GLY A 90 -6.95 18.08 0.66
C GLY A 90 -6.14 19.21 1.27
N GLU A 91 -4.81 19.15 1.22
CA GLU A 91 -3.93 20.11 1.89
C GLU A 91 -3.95 21.49 1.20
N GLU A 92 -4.01 21.51 -0.12
CA GLU A 92 -3.95 22.75 -0.91
C GLU A 92 -5.31 23.07 -1.56
N ARG A 93 -5.79 24.31 -1.36
CA ARG A 93 -6.99 24.82 -2.05
C ARG A 93 -6.56 25.61 -3.27
N ARG A 94 -6.96 25.14 -4.45
CA ARG A 94 -6.61 25.73 -5.75
C ARG A 94 -7.82 26.36 -6.43
N ARG A 95 -7.59 27.09 -7.53
CA ARG A 95 -8.66 27.71 -8.33
C ARG A 95 -9.48 26.64 -9.05
N VAL A 96 -10.71 27.00 -9.43
CA VAL A 96 -11.67 26.09 -10.09
C VAL A 96 -11.08 25.48 -11.37
N ASN A 97 -10.37 26.24 -12.20
CA ASN A 97 -9.77 25.71 -13.42
C ASN A 97 -8.77 24.57 -13.13
N GLN A 98 -7.89 24.75 -12.13
CA GLN A 98 -6.92 23.71 -11.75
C GLN A 98 -7.61 22.45 -11.19
N PHE A 99 -8.74 22.63 -10.48
CA PHE A 99 -9.55 21.51 -10.02
C PHE A 99 -10.21 20.79 -11.21
N LEU A 100 -10.74 21.53 -12.18
CA LEU A 100 -11.36 20.95 -13.38
C LEU A 100 -10.32 20.20 -14.24
N ASP A 101 -9.10 20.72 -14.36
CA ASP A 101 -7.99 20.02 -15.03
C ASP A 101 -7.70 18.68 -14.34
N TYR A 102 -7.58 18.68 -13.00
CA TYR A 102 -7.38 17.45 -12.22
C TYR A 102 -8.58 16.48 -12.32
N LEU A 103 -9.81 16.99 -12.34
CA LEU A 103 -11.02 16.19 -12.51
C LEU A 103 -11.06 15.53 -13.90
N GLN A 104 -10.64 16.24 -14.94
CA GLN A 104 -10.57 15.70 -16.30
C GLN A 104 -9.53 14.57 -16.37
N GLU A 105 -8.36 14.72 -15.75
CA GLU A 105 -7.36 13.66 -15.65
C GLU A 105 -7.93 12.43 -14.92
N PHE A 106 -8.62 12.63 -13.80
CA PHE A 106 -9.26 11.56 -13.04
C PHE A 106 -10.29 10.78 -13.88
N LEU A 107 -11.21 11.48 -14.55
CA LEU A 107 -12.20 10.84 -15.43
C LEU A 107 -11.54 10.12 -16.62
N GLY A 108 -10.42 10.66 -17.13
CA GLY A 108 -9.61 10.00 -18.16
C GLY A 108 -9.09 8.65 -17.70
N VAL A 109 -8.44 8.61 -16.53
CA VAL A 109 -7.93 7.37 -15.91
C VAL A 109 -9.06 6.36 -15.69
N MET A 110 -10.21 6.79 -15.17
CA MET A 110 -11.37 5.90 -15.01
C MET A 110 -11.78 5.25 -16.35
N ASN A 111 -11.84 6.06 -17.41
CA ASN A 111 -12.27 5.58 -18.71
C ASN A 111 -11.26 4.62 -19.37
N THR A 112 -9.97 4.85 -19.19
CA THR A 112 -8.92 4.04 -19.86
C THR A 112 -8.43 2.86 -19.04
N GLU A 113 -8.35 3.00 -17.72
CA GLU A 113 -7.73 1.99 -16.86
C GLU A 113 -8.76 1.18 -16.07
N TRP A 114 -9.92 1.76 -15.73
CA TRP A 114 -10.86 1.08 -14.84
C TRP A 114 -11.94 0.30 -15.58
N ILE A 115 -12.55 0.92 -16.60
CA ILE A 115 -13.66 0.32 -17.34
C ILE A 115 -13.22 -0.88 -18.20
N ILE A 116 -11.94 -0.96 -18.59
CA ILE A 116 -11.42 -2.06 -19.42
C ILE A 116 -11.21 -3.35 -18.58
N GLU A 117 -11.14 -3.26 -17.25
CA GLU A 117 -10.92 -4.40 -16.36
C GLU A 117 -12.19 -4.92 -15.65
N SER A 118 -13.37 -4.39 -16.00
CA SER A 118 -14.69 -4.81 -15.45
C SER A 118 -15.38 -5.89 -16.28
#